data_AF-A0A7G1IP96-F1
#
_entry.id   AF-A0A7G1IP96-F1
#
_cell.length_a   1.000
_cell.length_b   1.000
_cell.length_c   1.000
_cell.angle_alpha   90.00
_cell.angle_beta   90.00
_cell.angle_gamma   90.00
#
_symmetry.space_group_name_H-M   'P 1'
#
loop_
_entity.id
_entity.type
_entity.pdbx_description
1 polymer ?
#
loop_
_entity_poly.entity_id
_entity_poly.type
_entity_poly.pdbx_seq_one_letter_code
_entity_poly.pdbx_strand_id
1 'polypeptide(L)' 'MLVAFSDSDPITGPMAEIFKREMRGAQGVEHPVVHGAGHFLQEDAGEELADYIVTFLRR' A
#
# COMPACT_ATOMS: atom_id res chain seq x y z
N MET A 1 -8.91 6.11 -2.61
CA MET A 1 -8.07 5.02 -3.13
C MET A 1 -6.91 4.85 -2.18
N LEU A 2 -6.72 3.65 -1.67
CA LEU A 2 -5.57 3.31 -0.84
C LEU A 2 -4.38 2.92 -1.73
N VAL A 3 -3.19 3.39 -1.39
CA VAL A 3 -1.90 2.95 -1.93
C VAL A 3 -1.16 2.30 -0.77
N ALA A 4 -1.01 0.98 -0.79
CA ALA A 4 -0.41 0.18 0.28
C ALA A 4 0.63 -0.78 -0.31
N PHE A 5 1.77 -0.22 -0.71
CA PHE A 5 2.90 -0.97 -1.28
C PHE A 5 3.80 -1.48 -0.16
N SER A 6 4.56 -2.53 -0.43
CA SER A 6 5.58 -3.03 0.49
C SER A 6 6.92 -2.31 0.34
N ASP A 7 7.77 -2.38 1.37
CA ASP A 7 9.09 -1.71 1.39
C ASP A 7 10.21 -2.52 0.70
N SER A 8 9.97 -3.79 0.36
CA SER A 8 11.00 -4.70 -0.16
C SER A 8 10.69 -5.24 -1.57
N ASP A 9 9.81 -4.57 -2.33
CA ASP A 9 9.58 -4.82 -3.76
C ASP A 9 10.30 -3.78 -4.65
N PRO A 10 11.49 -4.09 -5.21
CA PRO A 10 12.19 -3.16 -6.08
C PRO A 10 11.52 -2.98 -7.46
N ILE A 11 10.64 -3.90 -7.86
CA ILE A 11 10.00 -3.87 -9.18
C ILE A 11 8.89 -2.82 -9.19
N THR A 12 8.03 -2.83 -8.17
CA THR A 12 6.85 -1.95 -8.14
C THR A 12 6.89 -0.87 -7.07
N GLY A 13 7.77 -0.96 -6.06
CA GLY A 13 7.91 0.02 -4.98
C GLY A 13 8.00 1.49 -5.45
N PRO A 14 8.80 1.84 -6.47
CA PRO A 14 8.88 3.22 -6.99
C PRO A 14 7.56 3.77 -7.53
N MET A 15 6.59 2.91 -7.88
CA MET A 15 5.28 3.33 -8.37
C MET A 15 4.40 3.93 -7.27
N ALA A 16 4.65 3.64 -6.00
CA ALA A 16 3.83 4.12 -4.89
C ALA A 16 3.67 5.64 -4.92
N GLU A 17 4.76 6.39 -5.02
CA GLU A 17 4.73 7.86 -5.07
C GLU A 17 4.09 8.41 -6.35
N ILE A 18 4.17 7.68 -7.46
CA ILE A 18 3.48 8.04 -8.70
C ILE A 18 1.96 7.90 -8.49
N PHE A 19 1.49 6.78 -7.93
CA PHE A 19 0.07 6.59 -7.66
C PHE A 19 -0.50 7.62 -6.67
N LYS A 20 0.22 7.91 -5.59
CA LYS A 20 -0.19 8.93 -4.61
C LYS A 20 -0.37 10.32 -5.23
N ARG A 21 0.51 10.69 -6.18
CA ARG A 21 0.48 12.00 -6.85
C ARG A 21 -0.56 12.07 -7.96
N GLU A 22 -0.59 11.08 -8.86
CA GLU A 22 -1.35 11.15 -10.11
C GLU A 22 -2.83 10.75 -9.92
N MET A 23 -3.14 9.90 -8.95
CA MET A 23 -4.52 9.44 -8.75
C MET A 23 -5.29 10.43 -7.88
N ARG A 24 -6.30 11.08 -8.47
CA ARG A 24 -7.22 11.98 -7.74
C ARG A 24 -7.83 11.32 -6.49
N GLY A 25 -8.15 10.03 -6.57
CA GLY A 25 -8.72 9.28 -5.45
C GLY A 25 -7.74 9.00 -4.31
N ALA A 26 -6.42 9.14 -4.52
CA ALA A 26 -5.41 8.95 -3.49
C ALA A 26 -5.14 10.24 -2.69
N GLN A 27 -5.53 11.40 -3.22
CA GLN A 27 -5.28 12.69 -2.56
C GLN A 27 -6.05 12.79 -1.22
N GLY A 28 -5.35 13.25 -0.17
CA GLY A 28 -5.91 13.38 1.17
C GLY A 28 -6.11 12.05 1.92
N VAL A 29 -5.63 10.93 1.36
CA VAL A 29 -5.63 9.63 2.04
C VAL A 29 -4.26 9.41 2.68
N GLU A 30 -4.25 9.00 3.94
CA GLU A 30 -3.03 8.50 4.59
C GLU A 30 -2.71 7.11 4.05
N HIS A 31 -1.49 6.92 3.55
CA HIS A 31 -1.08 5.71 2.83
C HIS A 31 -0.05 4.92 3.65
N PRO A 32 -0.38 3.68 4.06
CA PRO A 32 0.56 2.84 4.79
C PRO A 32 1.63 2.26 3.87
N VAL A 33 2.71 1.76 4.48
CA VAL A 33 3.72 0.91 3.84
C VAL A 33 3.69 -0.43 4.57
N VAL A 34 3.62 -1.52 3.81
CA VAL A 34 3.66 -2.88 4.38
C VAL A 34 5.11 -3.25 4.62
N HIS A 35 5.49 -3.46 5.88
CA HIS A 35 6.90 -3.60 6.26
C HIS A 35 7.41 -5.04 6.16
N GLY A 36 8.66 -5.20 5.69
CA GLY A 36 9.32 -6.50 5.64
C GLY A 36 8.74 -7.48 4.61
N ALA A 37 8.03 -6.95 3.60
CA ALA A 37 7.34 -7.74 2.59
C ALA A 37 7.88 -7.45 1.18
N GLY A 38 8.00 -8.50 0.36
CA GLY A 38 8.49 -8.41 -1.02
C GLY A 38 7.39 -8.12 -2.03
N HIS A 39 7.60 -8.58 -3.27
CA HIS A 39 6.64 -8.44 -4.37
C HIS A 39 5.33 -9.20 -4.11
N PHE A 40 5.41 -10.35 -3.46
CA PHE A 40 4.26 -11.16 -3.05
C PHE A 40 3.85 -10.82 -1.62
N LEU A 41 3.63 -9.55 -1.32
CA LEU A 41 3.38 -9.05 0.03
C LEU A 41 2.22 -9.71 0.78
N GLN A 42 1.24 -10.30 0.07
CA GLN A 42 0.18 -11.09 0.70
C GLN A 42 0.69 -12.38 1.39
N GLU A 43 1.79 -12.96 0.89
CA GLU A 43 2.41 -14.15 1.51
C GLU A 43 3.26 -13.75 2.71
N ASP A 44 3.97 -12.62 2.62
CA ASP A 44 4.88 -12.16 3.67
C ASP A 44 4.14 -11.46 4.84
N ALA A 45 3.11 -10.67 4.52
CA ALA A 45 2.44 -9.76 5.45
C ALA A 45 0.93 -9.60 5.14
N GLY A 46 0.26 -10.71 4.81
CA GLY A 46 -1.16 -10.70 4.44
C GLY A 46 -2.11 -10.15 5.51
N GLU A 47 -1.85 -10.44 6.79
CA GLU A 47 -2.67 -9.94 7.90
C GLU A 47 -2.56 -8.41 8.06
N GLU A 48 -1.34 -7.87 7.96
CA GLU A 48 -1.08 -6.43 8.02
C GLU A 48 -1.73 -5.70 6.84
N LEU A 49 -1.57 -6.23 5.62
CA LEU A 49 -2.24 -5.71 4.44
C LEU A 49 -3.78 -5.73 4.59
N ALA A 50 -4.34 -6.81 5.13
CA ALA A 50 -5.77 -6.93 5.36
C ALA A 50 -6.28 -5.89 6.37
N ASP A 51 -5.53 -5.64 7.47
CA ASP A 51 -5.90 -4.64 8.47
C ASP A 51 -5.93 -3.22 7.87
N TYR A 52 -4.96 -2.88 7.02
CA TYR A 52 -4.97 -1.62 6.29
C TYR A 52 -6.17 -1.47 5.36
N ILE A 53 -6.56 -2.53 4.66
CA ILE A 53 -7.75 -2.52 3.78
C ILE A 53 -9.02 -2.33 4.61
N VAL A 54 -9.20 -3.11 5.69
CA VAL A 54 -10.37 -3.02 6.56
C VAL A 54 -10.46 -1.64 7.23
N THR A 55 -9.34 -1.10 7.70
CA THR A 55 -9.27 0.24 8.28
C THR A 55 -9.64 1.31 7.25
N PHE A 56 -9.18 1.18 6.01
CA PHE A 56 -9.55 2.11 4.94
C PHE A 56 -11.04 2.06 4.60
N LEU A 57 -11.67 0.89 4.60
CA LEU A 57 -13.11 0.72 4.31
C LEU A 57 -14.05 1.24 5.41
N ARG A 58 -13.54 1.42 6.65
CA ARG A 58 -14.32 1.92 7.78
C ARG A 58 -14.36 3.46 7.88
N ARG A 59 -13.60 4.15 7.03
CA ARG A 59 -13.57 5.63 6.95
C ARG A 59 -14.64 6.13 5.99
#